data_AF-A0A838BDR9-F1
#
_entry.id   AF-A0A838BDR9-F1
#
_cell.length_a   1.000
_cell.length_b   1.000
_cell.length_c   1.000
_cell.angle_alpha   90.00
_cell.angle_beta   90.00
_cell.angle_gamma   90.00
#
_symmetry.space_group_name_H-M   'P 1'
#
loop_
_entity.id
_entity.type
_entity.pdbx_description
1 polymer ?
#
loop_
_entity_poly.entity_id
_entity_poly.type
_entity_poly.pdbx_seq_one_letter_code
_entity_poly.pdbx_strand_id
1 'polypeptide(L)'
;MKREISHSNVAFAAAAIAIGITSAALGWLREPRELRLDPPVASGLDGLRLMPNGISGTPPESYFALGKPYETDAYNLSQGKRLYAWFGCPACHGDGRGGAGPSFLDGWWLYGPEIVSIVASIRDGRPHGMPPFRDRMTIEQIWQLAGYVQTIGAYTPKVAAPGRDDDKQTRPAENRGPAKILFDQGPVGVHPDQGPSP
;
A
#
# COMPACT_ATOMS: atom_id res chain seq x y z
N MET A 1 25.52 1.75 -60.80
CA MET A 1 24.55 1.07 -59.90
C MET A 1 23.97 2.10 -58.93
N LYS A 2 22.94 2.86 -59.36
CA LYS A 2 22.27 3.87 -58.52
C LYS A 2 21.17 3.16 -57.72
N ARG A 3 21.25 3.21 -56.40
CA ARG A 3 20.21 2.66 -55.51
C ARG A 3 19.00 3.58 -55.58
N GLU A 4 17.95 3.18 -56.29
CA GLU A 4 16.63 3.81 -56.18
C GLU A 4 16.05 3.40 -54.83
N ILE A 5 16.13 4.32 -53.85
CA ILE A 5 15.41 4.18 -52.59
C ILE A 5 13.96 4.53 -52.91
N SER A 6 13.11 3.52 -53.00
CA SER A 6 11.68 3.67 -53.30
C SER A 6 11.04 4.72 -52.38
N HIS A 7 10.41 5.73 -52.97
CA HIS A 7 9.68 6.79 -52.26
C HIS A 7 8.64 6.24 -51.28
N SER A 8 8.14 5.02 -51.51
CA SER A 8 7.23 4.31 -50.60
C SER A 8 7.87 4.04 -49.23
N ASN A 9 9.14 3.63 -49.18
CA ASN A 9 9.80 3.26 -47.94
C ASN A 9 10.10 4.48 -47.07
N VAL A 10 10.36 5.63 -47.71
CA VAL A 10 10.56 6.91 -47.02
C VAL A 10 9.24 7.41 -46.41
N ALA A 11 8.12 7.26 -47.13
CA ALA A 11 6.80 7.62 -46.62
C ALA A 11 6.35 6.75 -45.44
N PHE A 12 6.59 5.43 -45.49
CA PHE A 12 6.30 4.53 -44.38
C PHE A 12 7.16 4.81 -43.13
N ALA A 13 8.45 5.10 -43.33
CA ALA A 13 9.34 5.45 -42.22
C ALA A 13 8.92 6.78 -41.55
N ALA A 14 8.54 7.79 -42.34
CA ALA A 14 8.07 9.06 -41.82
C ALA A 14 6.75 8.92 -41.04
N ALA A 15 5.81 8.11 -41.54
CA ALA A 15 4.55 7.81 -40.86
C ALA A 15 4.78 7.08 -39.52
N ALA A 16 5.68 6.10 -39.49
CA ALA A 16 6.00 5.36 -38.25
C ALA A 16 6.63 6.26 -37.17
N ILE A 17 7.51 7.19 -37.58
CA ILE A 17 8.13 8.16 -36.66
C ILE A 17 7.08 9.15 -36.14
N ALA A 18 6.19 9.66 -37.01
CA ALA A 18 5.12 10.56 -36.60
C ALA A 18 4.15 9.91 -35.60
N ILE A 19 3.80 8.63 -35.84
CA ILE A 19 2.97 7.85 -34.91
C ILE A 19 3.72 7.63 -33.59
N GLY A 20 5.03 7.32 -33.63
CA GLY A 20 5.84 7.14 -32.43
C GLY A 20 5.93 8.41 -31.58
N ILE A 21 6.15 9.56 -32.20
CA ILE A 21 6.24 10.86 -31.52
C ILE A 21 4.89 11.28 -30.93
N THR A 22 3.79 11.11 -31.68
CA THR A 22 2.44 11.43 -31.18
C THR A 22 2.03 10.49 -30.04
N SER A 23 2.37 9.20 -30.12
CA SER A 23 2.14 8.23 -29.04
C SER A 23 2.94 8.58 -27.78
N ALA A 24 4.20 8.99 -27.93
CA ALA A 24 5.04 9.43 -26.82
C ALA A 24 4.50 10.73 -26.19
N ALA A 25 4.07 11.70 -27.00
CA ALA A 25 3.45 12.93 -26.52
C ALA A 25 2.14 12.68 -25.78
N LEU A 26 1.27 11.81 -26.30
CA LEU A 26 0.04 11.37 -25.64
C LEU A 26 0.31 10.60 -24.34
N GLY A 27 1.39 9.82 -24.30
CA GLY A 27 1.88 9.17 -23.08
C GLY A 27 2.38 10.16 -22.02
N TRP A 28 3.03 11.25 -22.46
CA TRP A 28 3.53 12.33 -21.60
C TRP A 28 2.42 13.25 -21.07
N LEU A 29 1.36 13.43 -21.86
CA LEU A 29 0.16 14.18 -21.47
C LEU A 29 -0.77 13.41 -20.53
N ARG A 30 -0.45 12.16 -20.19
CA ARG A 30 -1.25 11.38 -19.25
C ARG A 30 -1.02 11.92 -17.85
N GLU A 31 -2.03 12.62 -17.32
CA GLU A 31 -2.01 13.13 -15.95
C GLU A 31 -1.62 12.01 -14.96
N PRO A 32 -0.79 12.31 -13.95
CA PRO A 32 -0.57 11.38 -12.85
C PRO A 32 -1.94 11.08 -12.23
N ARG A 33 -2.31 9.80 -12.17
CA ARG A 33 -3.50 9.36 -11.43
C ARG A 33 -3.19 9.42 -9.95
N GLU A 34 -3.30 10.62 -9.39
CA GLU A 34 -3.26 10.85 -7.96
C GLU A 34 -4.69 10.83 -7.44
N LEU A 35 -5.00 9.91 -6.54
CA LEU A 35 -6.28 9.97 -5.82
C LEU A 35 -6.18 11.15 -4.85
N ARG A 36 -6.78 12.29 -5.23
CA ARG A 36 -6.93 13.44 -4.35
C ARG A 36 -8.33 13.41 -3.74
N LEU A 37 -8.40 13.23 -2.43
CA LEU A 37 -9.68 13.32 -1.72
C LEU A 37 -10.13 14.77 -1.60
N ASP A 38 -11.43 15.00 -1.74
CA ASP A 38 -12.01 16.31 -1.48
C ASP A 38 -11.79 16.69 0.00
N PRO A 39 -11.58 17.98 0.33
CA PRO A 39 -11.29 18.42 1.71
C PRO A 39 -12.27 17.92 2.78
N PRO A 40 -13.60 17.86 2.54
CA PRO A 40 -14.56 17.31 3.52
C PRO A 40 -14.39 15.81 3.76
N VAL A 41 -13.89 15.07 2.77
CA VAL A 41 -13.59 13.64 2.90
C VAL A 41 -12.33 13.45 3.72
N ALA A 42 -11.28 14.24 3.42
CA ALA A 42 -10.01 14.21 4.13
C ALA A 42 -10.17 14.58 5.61
N SER A 43 -10.96 15.59 5.94
CA SER A 43 -11.27 15.93 7.34
C SER A 43 -12.10 14.86 8.05
N GLY A 44 -12.96 14.14 7.31
CA GLY A 44 -13.68 12.98 7.83
C GLY A 44 -12.73 11.88 8.31
N LEU A 45 -11.53 11.77 7.73
CA LEU A 45 -10.55 10.74 8.09
C LEU A 45 -9.90 10.93 9.47
N ASP A 46 -9.95 12.15 10.02
CA ASP A 46 -9.42 12.48 11.36
C ASP A 46 -10.32 11.95 12.49
N GLY A 47 -11.62 11.78 12.21
CA GLY A 47 -12.67 11.47 13.19
C GLY A 47 -12.69 10.04 13.73
N LEU A 48 -11.56 9.31 13.68
CA LEU A 48 -11.44 7.92 14.17
C LEU A 48 -11.87 7.80 15.63
N ARG A 49 -12.93 7.02 15.87
CA ARG A 49 -13.42 6.70 17.22
C ARG A 49 -12.94 5.32 17.65
N LEU A 50 -11.93 5.29 18.51
CA LEU A 50 -11.45 4.03 19.11
C LEU A 50 -12.51 3.47 20.06
N MET A 51 -12.68 2.15 20.02
CA MET A 51 -13.47 1.41 20.99
C MET A 51 -12.72 1.36 22.33
N PRO A 52 -13.43 1.23 23.47
CA PRO A 52 -12.81 1.25 24.80
C PRO A 52 -11.76 0.15 25.05
N ASN A 53 -11.82 -0.94 24.28
CA ASN A 53 -10.88 -2.07 24.39
C ASN A 53 -9.58 -1.86 23.60
N GLY A 54 -9.41 -0.75 22.87
CA GLY A 54 -8.15 -0.37 22.21
C GLY A 54 -7.73 -1.20 21.00
N ILE A 55 -8.49 -2.23 20.61
CA ILE A 55 -8.17 -3.19 19.54
C ILE A 55 -8.93 -2.87 18.24
N SER A 56 -9.93 -2.00 18.28
CA SER A 56 -10.67 -1.59 17.09
C SER A 56 -11.25 -0.19 17.25
N GLY A 57 -11.50 0.48 16.13
CA GLY A 57 -12.24 1.74 16.10
C GLY A 57 -13.37 1.65 15.08
N THR A 58 -14.31 2.58 15.12
CA THR A 58 -15.26 2.76 14.04
C THR A 58 -14.59 3.62 12.97
N PRO A 59 -14.41 3.11 11.73
CA PRO A 59 -13.90 3.92 10.63
C PRO A 59 -14.87 5.07 10.33
N PRO A 60 -14.36 6.20 9.82
CA PRO A 60 -15.20 7.32 9.41
C PRO A 60 -16.09 6.93 8.22
N GLU A 61 -17.26 7.56 8.10
CA GLU A 61 -18.21 7.28 7.02
C GLU A 61 -17.59 7.50 5.63
N SER A 62 -16.72 8.51 5.49
CA SER A 62 -16.00 8.80 4.25
C SER A 62 -15.16 7.62 3.75
N TYR A 63 -14.59 6.83 4.66
CA TYR A 63 -13.80 5.65 4.31
C TYR A 63 -14.67 4.57 3.62
N PHE A 64 -15.92 4.38 4.08
CA PHE A 64 -16.85 3.45 3.45
C PHE A 64 -17.49 4.01 2.19
N ALA A 65 -17.87 5.30 2.20
CA ALA A 65 -18.50 5.97 1.06
C ALA A 65 -17.60 5.96 -0.20
N LEU A 66 -16.28 5.96 -0.01
CA LEU A 66 -15.29 5.87 -1.08
C LEU A 66 -14.89 4.45 -1.49
N GLY A 67 -15.53 3.42 -0.93
CA GLY A 67 -15.22 2.05 -1.28
C GLY A 67 -13.86 1.57 -0.76
N LYS A 68 -13.47 2.01 0.46
CA LYS A 68 -12.25 1.56 1.14
C LYS A 68 -10.96 1.83 0.33
N PRO A 69 -10.73 3.07 -0.11
CA PRO A 69 -9.69 3.37 -1.10
C PRO A 69 -8.28 2.99 -0.61
N TYR A 70 -8.01 3.03 0.69
CA TYR A 70 -6.70 2.66 1.23
C TYR A 70 -6.42 1.16 1.24
N GLU A 71 -7.42 0.32 0.97
CA GLU A 71 -7.25 -1.13 0.87
C GLU A 71 -7.30 -1.63 -0.57
N THR A 72 -7.93 -0.87 -1.46
CA THR A 72 -8.35 -1.32 -2.80
C THR A 72 -7.75 -0.50 -3.94
N ASP A 73 -7.17 0.67 -3.67
CA ASP A 73 -6.56 1.52 -4.68
C ASP A 73 -5.03 1.35 -4.72
N ALA A 74 -4.51 1.07 -5.91
CA ALA A 74 -3.08 0.82 -6.12
C ALA A 74 -2.22 2.07 -5.88
N TYR A 75 -2.77 3.27 -6.14
CA TYR A 75 -2.06 4.51 -5.85
C TYR A 75 -1.82 4.65 -4.34
N ASN A 76 -2.86 4.52 -3.52
CA ASN A 76 -2.74 4.58 -2.06
C ASN A 76 -1.77 3.55 -1.50
N LEU A 77 -1.84 2.31 -1.96
CA LEU A 77 -0.93 1.25 -1.51
C LEU A 77 0.51 1.53 -1.92
N SER A 78 0.75 2.11 -3.10
CA SER A 78 2.09 2.52 -3.54
C SER A 78 2.65 3.67 -2.70
N GLN A 79 1.82 4.64 -2.30
CA GLN A 79 2.22 5.69 -1.37
C GLN A 79 2.55 5.09 0.00
N GLY A 80 1.71 4.19 0.51
CA GLY A 80 1.96 3.47 1.75
C GLY A 80 3.31 2.75 1.75
N LYS A 81 3.67 2.07 0.66
CA LYS A 81 4.98 1.42 0.50
C LYS A 81 6.15 2.40 0.59
N ARG A 82 6.05 3.55 -0.09
CA ARG A 82 7.06 4.62 -0.02
C ARG A 82 7.20 5.17 1.40
N LEU A 83 6.07 5.45 2.05
CA LEU A 83 6.02 5.96 3.42
C LEU A 83 6.64 4.96 4.41
N TYR A 84 6.38 3.66 4.24
CA TYR A 84 6.97 2.62 5.07
C TYR A 84 8.50 2.70 5.06
N ALA A 85 9.10 2.80 3.88
CA ALA A 85 10.54 2.95 3.73
C ALA A 85 11.05 4.30 4.29
N TRP A 86 10.39 5.40 3.96
CA TRP A 86 10.85 6.75 4.32
C TRP A 86 10.80 7.05 5.81
N PHE A 87 9.81 6.52 6.53
CA PHE A 87 9.64 6.78 7.96
C PHE A 87 10.31 5.74 8.86
N GLY A 88 11.17 4.89 8.29
CA GLY A 88 12.02 3.99 9.06
C GLY A 88 11.28 2.80 9.67
N CYS A 89 10.07 2.49 9.23
CA CYS A 89 9.32 1.31 9.67
C CYS A 89 10.13 0.00 9.51
N PRO A 90 10.90 -0.22 8.41
CA PRO A 90 11.73 -1.41 8.25
C PRO A 90 12.80 -1.59 9.33
N ALA A 91 13.22 -0.52 10.03
CA ALA A 91 14.26 -0.63 11.04
C ALA A 91 13.83 -1.52 12.22
N CYS A 92 12.53 -1.55 12.53
CA CYS A 92 11.99 -2.40 13.60
C CYS A 92 11.21 -3.61 13.04
N HIS A 93 10.48 -3.43 11.94
CA HIS A 93 9.56 -4.45 11.41
C HIS A 93 10.10 -5.20 10.18
N GLY A 94 11.29 -4.83 9.69
CA GLY A 94 11.88 -5.43 8.48
C GLY A 94 11.01 -5.24 7.25
N ASP A 95 10.99 -6.25 6.38
CA ASP A 95 10.05 -6.40 5.25
C ASP A 95 8.65 -6.90 5.69
N GLY A 96 8.37 -6.87 7.00
CA GLY A 96 7.17 -7.42 7.62
C GLY A 96 7.43 -8.63 8.50
N ARG A 97 8.62 -9.25 8.41
CA ARG A 97 9.02 -10.40 9.25
C ARG A 97 9.20 -10.06 10.73
N GLY A 98 9.22 -8.78 11.08
CA GLY A 98 9.53 -8.34 12.44
C GLY A 98 11.04 -8.21 12.70
N GLY A 99 11.40 -8.00 13.96
CA GLY A 99 12.76 -7.78 14.42
C GLY A 99 12.75 -7.22 15.83
N ALA A 100 13.09 -5.93 15.97
CA ALA A 100 12.87 -5.21 17.22
C ALA A 100 11.37 -4.95 17.49
N GLY A 101 10.56 -4.86 16.42
CA GLY A 101 9.10 -4.81 16.48
C GLY A 101 8.46 -6.14 16.08
N PRO A 102 7.14 -6.30 16.34
CA PRO A 102 6.41 -7.52 15.98
C PRO A 102 6.38 -7.78 14.47
N SER A 103 6.22 -9.04 14.10
CA SER A 103 5.96 -9.48 12.73
C SER A 103 4.54 -9.12 12.32
N PHE A 104 4.33 -8.89 11.02
CA PHE A 104 3.00 -8.81 10.41
C PHE A 104 2.62 -10.12 9.70
N LEU A 105 3.56 -11.07 9.60
CA LEU A 105 3.42 -12.31 8.85
C LEU A 105 3.11 -13.52 9.72
N ASP A 106 3.08 -13.40 11.05
CA ASP A 106 2.83 -14.52 11.97
C ASP A 106 1.35 -14.71 12.31
N GLY A 107 0.49 -13.83 11.78
CA GLY A 107 -0.95 -13.80 12.08
C GLY A 107 -1.29 -13.19 13.44
N TRP A 108 -0.30 -12.81 14.26
CA TRP A 108 -0.51 -12.28 15.59
C TRP A 108 -0.58 -10.75 15.58
N TRP A 109 -1.80 -10.22 15.44
CA TRP A 109 -2.05 -8.79 15.47
C TRP A 109 -2.49 -8.34 16.87
N LEU A 110 -1.51 -8.01 17.73
CA LEU A 110 -1.76 -7.63 19.13
C LEU A 110 -2.83 -6.55 19.32
N TYR A 111 -2.92 -5.60 18.37
CA TYR A 111 -3.89 -4.50 18.40
C TYR A 111 -5.01 -4.68 17.37
N GLY A 112 -5.13 -5.84 16.73
CA GLY A 112 -6.12 -6.14 15.71
C GLY A 112 -5.62 -5.91 14.27
N PRO A 113 -6.06 -6.75 13.30
CA PRO A 113 -5.65 -6.67 11.90
C PRO A 113 -6.46 -5.68 11.06
N GLU A 114 -7.50 -5.07 11.65
CA GLU A 114 -8.37 -4.10 10.98
C GLU A 114 -7.63 -2.81 10.67
N ILE A 115 -7.90 -2.20 9.50
CA ILE A 115 -7.17 -1.02 9.04
C ILE A 115 -7.20 0.13 10.07
N VAL A 116 -8.33 0.33 10.74
CA VAL A 116 -8.49 1.34 11.79
C VAL A 116 -7.56 1.13 12.98
N SER A 117 -7.30 -0.13 13.32
CA SER A 117 -6.41 -0.50 14.41
C SER A 117 -4.96 -0.25 14.04
N ILE A 118 -4.61 -0.51 12.78
CA ILE A 118 -3.31 -0.21 12.21
C ILE A 118 -3.10 1.30 12.17
N VAL A 119 -4.07 2.07 11.65
CA VAL A 119 -4.05 3.54 11.65
C VAL A 119 -3.87 4.09 13.05
N ALA A 120 -4.62 3.60 14.03
CA ALA A 120 -4.49 4.03 15.42
C ALA A 120 -3.10 3.73 15.99
N SER A 121 -2.54 2.56 15.69
CA SER A 121 -1.21 2.16 16.14
C SER A 121 -0.13 3.05 15.55
N ILE A 122 -0.23 3.43 14.27
CA ILE A 122 0.71 4.34 13.60
C ILE A 122 0.53 5.77 14.13
N ARG A 123 -0.71 6.26 14.19
CA ARG A 123 -1.03 7.64 14.60
C ARG A 123 -0.56 7.91 16.02
N ASP A 124 -0.98 7.06 16.96
CA ASP A 124 -0.81 7.29 18.39
C ASP A 124 0.39 6.54 18.99
N GLY A 125 1.05 5.69 18.19
CA GLY A 125 2.13 4.83 18.66
C GLY A 125 1.61 3.70 19.55
N ARG A 126 2.54 2.88 20.04
CA ARG A 126 2.27 1.79 20.99
C ARG A 126 3.35 1.73 22.07
N PRO A 127 3.01 1.26 23.29
CA PRO A 127 4.01 0.98 24.31
C PRO A 127 5.13 0.06 23.79
N HIS A 128 6.26 0.04 24.50
CA HIS A 128 7.44 -0.77 24.15
C HIS A 128 8.21 -0.32 22.89
N GLY A 129 8.15 0.98 22.56
CA GLY A 129 9.13 1.60 21.65
C GLY A 129 8.61 1.93 20.24
N MET A 130 7.32 1.72 19.95
CA MET A 130 6.71 2.22 18.70
C MET A 130 6.29 3.69 18.85
N PRO A 131 6.96 4.64 18.18
CA PRO A 131 6.66 6.07 18.34
C PRO A 131 5.33 6.46 17.68
N PRO A 132 4.66 7.53 18.14
CA PRO A 132 3.54 8.13 17.43
C PRO A 132 3.98 8.88 16.17
N PHE A 133 3.19 8.81 15.11
CA PHE A 133 3.46 9.50 13.84
C PHE A 133 2.46 10.63 13.50
N ARG A 134 1.45 10.89 14.35
CA ARG A 134 0.46 11.97 14.12
C ARG A 134 1.04 13.36 13.87
N ASP A 135 2.22 13.65 14.44
CA ASP A 135 2.90 14.94 14.29
C ASP A 135 3.92 14.96 13.14
N ARG A 136 4.05 13.84 12.41
CA ARG A 136 5.05 13.63 11.34
C ARG A 136 4.44 13.30 9.99
N MET A 137 3.18 12.88 9.98
CA MET A 137 2.45 12.48 8.78
C MET A 137 1.07 13.12 8.80
N THR A 138 0.52 13.41 7.62
CA THR A 138 -0.90 13.74 7.50
C THR A 138 -1.74 12.50 7.78
N ILE A 139 -3.01 12.69 8.15
CA ILE A 139 -3.92 11.56 8.39
C ILE A 139 -4.04 10.66 7.15
N GLU A 140 -4.11 11.26 5.97
CA GLU A 140 -4.14 10.54 4.69
C GLU A 140 -2.91 9.67 4.48
N GLN A 141 -1.71 10.17 4.79
CA GLN A 141 -0.48 9.39 4.73
C GLN A 141 -0.52 8.20 5.71
N ILE A 142 -1.06 8.39 6.91
CA ILE A 142 -1.22 7.31 7.89
C ILE A 142 -2.17 6.24 7.36
N TRP A 143 -3.28 6.63 6.73
CA TRP A 143 -4.22 5.69 6.09
C TRP A 143 -3.58 4.92 4.92
N GLN A 144 -2.81 5.60 4.07
CA GLN A 144 -2.06 4.96 2.98
C GLN A 144 -1.06 3.94 3.53
N LEU A 145 -0.30 4.31 4.57
CA LEU A 145 0.65 3.44 5.22
C LEU A 145 -0.02 2.22 5.87
N ALA A 146 -1.14 2.42 6.56
CA ALA A 146 -1.91 1.33 7.16
C ALA A 146 -2.45 0.34 6.11
N GLY A 147 -2.93 0.87 4.98
CA GLY A 147 -3.35 0.08 3.82
C GLY A 147 -2.25 -0.84 3.32
N TYR A 148 -1.03 -0.32 3.15
CA TYR A 148 0.14 -1.11 2.75
C TYR A 148 0.53 -2.14 3.82
N VAL A 149 0.57 -1.78 5.10
CA VAL A 149 0.88 -2.75 6.18
C VAL A 149 -0.10 -3.93 6.17
N GLN A 150 -1.36 -3.68 5.85
CA GLN A 150 -2.37 -4.74 5.70
C GLN A 150 -2.11 -5.66 4.49
N THR A 151 -1.47 -5.19 3.40
CA THR A 151 -1.10 -6.05 2.27
C THR A 151 0.07 -6.97 2.63
N ILE A 152 0.96 -6.53 3.52
CA ILE A 152 2.11 -7.32 3.98
C ILE A 152 1.61 -8.56 4.73
N GLY A 153 0.74 -8.37 5.72
CA GLY A 153 0.20 -9.46 6.55
C GLY A 153 -1.02 -10.18 5.96
N ALA A 154 -1.43 -9.88 4.73
CA ALA A 154 -2.61 -10.51 4.15
C ALA A 154 -2.37 -12.01 3.85
N TYR A 155 -3.28 -12.86 4.34
CA TYR A 155 -3.29 -14.30 4.02
C TYR A 155 -3.74 -14.60 2.59
N THR A 156 -4.42 -13.66 1.91
CA THR A 156 -4.80 -13.75 0.49
C THR A 156 -4.24 -12.52 -0.22
N PRO A 157 -3.67 -12.63 -1.43
CA PRO A 157 -3.12 -11.49 -2.15
C PRO A 157 -4.23 -10.47 -2.42
N LYS A 158 -3.96 -9.20 -2.12
CA LYS A 158 -4.88 -8.11 -2.46
C LYS A 158 -4.66 -7.72 -3.92
N VAL A 159 -5.71 -7.82 -4.74
CA VAL A 159 -5.69 -7.46 -6.18
C VAL A 159 -5.24 -6.02 -6.45
N ALA A 160 -5.36 -5.16 -5.43
CA ALA A 160 -4.99 -3.76 -5.47
C ALA A 160 -3.51 -3.48 -5.23
N ALA A 161 -2.74 -4.46 -4.72
CA ALA A 161 -1.35 -4.22 -4.37
C ALA A 161 -0.54 -3.76 -5.60
N PRO A 162 0.40 -2.81 -5.44
CA PRO A 162 1.19 -2.29 -6.54
C PRO A 162 1.90 -3.43 -7.26
N GLY A 163 1.65 -3.59 -8.56
CA GLY A 163 2.22 -4.70 -9.32
C GLY A 163 3.71 -4.59 -9.62
N ARG A 164 4.32 -3.45 -9.26
CA ARG A 164 5.74 -3.16 -9.47
C ARG A 164 6.55 -3.69 -8.30
N ASP A 165 7.46 -4.59 -8.62
CA ASP A 165 8.40 -5.19 -7.68
C ASP A 165 9.62 -4.28 -7.58
N ASP A 166 9.56 -3.32 -6.65
CA ASP A 166 10.53 -2.21 -6.56
C ASP A 166 11.72 -2.49 -5.64
N ASP A 167 11.80 -3.68 -5.05
CA ASP A 167 12.74 -3.99 -3.99
C ASP A 167 13.52 -5.29 -4.24
N LYS A 168 14.71 -5.40 -3.62
CA LYS A 168 15.48 -6.66 -3.51
C LYS A 168 14.86 -7.55 -2.42
N GLN A 169 13.70 -8.16 -2.65
CA GLN A 169 12.97 -8.86 -1.58
C GLN A 169 13.26 -10.37 -1.48
N THR A 170 13.25 -10.88 -0.25
CA THR A 170 13.22 -12.31 0.08
C THR A 170 11.83 -12.95 -0.05
N ARG A 171 10.85 -12.16 -0.51
CA ARG A 171 9.42 -12.49 -0.51
C ARG A 171 8.78 -12.03 -1.83
N PRO A 172 7.83 -12.80 -2.40
CA PRO A 172 7.10 -12.38 -3.59
C PRO A 172 6.37 -11.05 -3.36
N ALA A 173 6.29 -10.22 -4.41
CA ALA A 173 5.50 -8.99 -4.40
C ALA A 173 4.07 -9.25 -3.87
N GLU A 174 3.51 -8.26 -3.18
CA GLU A 174 2.29 -8.38 -2.38
C GLU A 174 1.04 -8.75 -3.23
N ASN A 175 1.12 -8.52 -4.54
CA ASN A 175 0.13 -8.90 -5.54
C ASN A 175 0.32 -10.33 -6.12
N ARG A 176 1.50 -10.95 -5.98
CA ARG A 176 1.86 -12.24 -6.63
C ARG A 176 1.63 -13.47 -5.77
N GLY A 177 1.25 -13.29 -4.52
CA GLY A 177 0.90 -14.42 -3.70
C GLY A 177 0.72 -14.03 -2.26
N PRO A 178 -0.12 -14.78 -1.54
CA PRO A 178 -0.30 -14.51 -0.13
C PRO A 178 1.02 -14.70 0.59
N ALA A 179 1.19 -13.98 1.69
CA ALA A 179 2.26 -14.28 2.64
C ALA A 179 2.20 -15.73 3.18
N LYS A 180 1.23 -16.57 2.79
CA LYS A 180 1.12 -18.00 3.11
C LYS A 180 2.43 -18.80 3.04
N ILE A 181 3.35 -18.50 2.12
CA ILE A 181 4.66 -19.19 2.02
C ILE A 181 5.63 -18.77 3.15
N LEU A 182 5.33 -17.65 3.82
CA LEU A 182 6.15 -16.96 4.80
C LEU A 182 5.42 -16.75 6.15
N PHE A 183 4.14 -17.10 6.21
CA PHE A 183 3.38 -17.30 7.42
C PHE A 183 3.91 -18.58 8.06
N ASP A 184 4.94 -18.43 8.89
CA ASP A 184 5.16 -19.40 9.96
C ASP A 184 3.92 -19.30 10.86
N GLN A 185 3.12 -20.35 10.92
CA GLN A 185 2.09 -20.43 11.95
C GLN A 185 2.82 -20.39 13.28
N GLY A 186 2.85 -19.22 13.90
CA GLY A 186 3.32 -19.06 15.26
C GLY A 186 2.55 -20.01 16.18
N PRO A 187 3.03 -20.25 17.42
CA PRO A 187 2.26 -21.02 18.39
C PRO A 187 0.83 -20.50 18.39
N VAL A 188 -0.16 -21.42 18.26
CA VAL A 188 -1.59 -21.12 18.14
C VAL A 188 -1.90 -19.87 18.93
N GLY A 189 -2.21 -18.78 18.22
CA GLY A 189 -2.37 -17.48 18.85
C GLY A 189 -3.33 -17.64 20.03
N VAL A 190 -3.01 -17.01 21.17
CA VAL A 190 -3.86 -17.04 22.36
C VAL A 190 -5.28 -16.52 22.04
N HIS A 191 -5.41 -15.81 20.91
CA HIS A 191 -6.65 -15.35 20.29
C HIS A 191 -6.72 -15.82 18.82
N PRO A 192 -7.17 -17.06 18.54
CA PRO A 192 -7.34 -17.56 17.17
C PRO A 192 -8.44 -16.81 16.39
N ASP A 193 -9.23 -16.00 17.09
CA ASP A 193 -10.20 -15.04 16.56
C ASP A 193 -9.56 -13.72 16.07
N GLN A 194 -8.28 -13.47 16.34
CA GLN A 194 -7.61 -12.20 16.07
C GLN A 194 -6.43 -12.37 15.11
N GLY A 195 -6.70 -12.14 13.83
CA GLY A 195 -5.71 -12.18 12.76
C GLY A 195 -6.38 -12.48 11.41
N PRO A 196 -5.70 -12.22 10.28
CA PRO A 196 -6.18 -12.68 8.99
C PRO A 196 -6.29 -14.21 9.01
N SER A 197 -7.51 -14.71 9.08
CA SER A 197 -7.80 -16.15 9.05
C SER A 197 -7.53 -16.71 7.65
N PRO A 198 -7.11 -17.99 7.55
CA PRO A 198 -6.93 -18.67 6.28
C PRO A 198 -8.13 -18.62 5.33
#